data_AF-A0A7W5K9R5-F1
#
_entry.id   AF-A0A7W5K9R5-F1
#
_cell.length_a   1.000
_cell.length_b   1.000
_cell.length_c   1.000
_cell.angle_alpha   90.00
_cell.angle_beta   90.00
_cell.angle_gamma   90.00
#
_symmetry.space_group_name_H-M   'P 1'
#
loop_
_entity.id
_entity.type
_entity.pdbx_description
1 polymer ?
#
loop_
_entity_poly.entity_id
_entity_poly.type
_entity_poly.pdbx_seq_one_letter_code
_entity_poly.pdbx_strand_id
1 'polypeptide(L)'
;MSAVFVTTPEIGTRLWINDQRYELVSVAPYVRKTDGVATFLLEWEGRCCTDGCGAPFRTSSTMTVTRLKRRCDEHKDQRSPASRKKRVAKVRVELA
;
A
#
# COMPACT_ATOMS: atom_id res chain seq x y z
N MET A 1 -1.75 -6.40 -11.59
CA MET A 1 -0.98 -5.22 -12.03
C MET A 1 -0.27 -4.67 -10.80
N SER A 2 0.97 -4.25 -10.92
CA SER A 2 1.79 -3.70 -9.82
C SER A 2 2.27 -2.31 -10.22
N ALA A 3 2.42 -1.40 -9.26
CA ALA A 3 3.13 -0.14 -9.47
C ALA A 3 4.63 -0.40 -9.27
N VAL A 4 5.45 0.00 -10.23
CA VAL A 4 6.92 -0.11 -10.15
C VAL A 4 7.48 1.29 -10.23
N PHE A 5 8.23 1.68 -9.20
CA PHE A 5 8.92 2.95 -9.15
C PHE A 5 10.39 2.74 -9.55
N VAL A 6 10.84 3.43 -10.59
CA VAL A 6 12.25 3.40 -11.04
C VAL A 6 13.12 4.29 -10.15
N THR A 7 12.54 5.40 -9.68
CA THR A 7 13.12 6.34 -8.72
C THR A 7 12.21 6.48 -7.52
N THR A 8 12.72 6.95 -6.38
CA THR A 8 11.90 7.16 -5.18
C THR A 8 10.78 8.16 -5.49
N PRO A 9 9.50 7.80 -5.29
CA PRO A 9 8.41 8.74 -5.44
C PRO A 9 8.51 9.84 -4.39
N GLU A 10 7.99 11.02 -4.73
CA GLU A 10 7.96 12.17 -3.83
C GLU A 10 6.92 11.95 -2.72
N ILE A 11 7.20 12.45 -1.51
CA ILE A 11 6.22 12.49 -0.42
C ILE A 11 4.98 13.26 -0.90
N GLY A 12 3.79 12.73 -0.62
CA GLY A 12 2.52 13.23 -1.16
C GLY A 12 2.06 12.49 -2.42
N THR A 13 2.91 11.67 -3.06
CA THR A 13 2.50 10.78 -4.15
C THR A 13 1.34 9.89 -3.69
N ARG A 14 0.30 9.79 -4.51
CA ARG A 14 -0.91 9.01 -4.21
C ARG A 14 -0.95 7.73 -5.03
N LEU A 15 -1.26 6.63 -4.36
CA LEU A 15 -1.43 5.33 -4.96
C LEU A 15 -2.88 4.87 -4.74
N TRP A 16 -3.52 4.44 -5.81
CA TRP A 16 -4.86 3.87 -5.77
C TRP A 16 -4.77 2.37 -6.05
N ILE A 17 -5.26 1.54 -5.12
CA ILE A 17 -5.34 0.08 -5.28
C ILE A 17 -6.78 -0.37 -5.00
N ASN A 18 -7.47 -0.88 -6.03
CA ASN A 18 -8.88 -1.32 -5.91
C ASN A 18 -9.78 -0.26 -5.25
N ASP A 19 -9.71 0.97 -5.78
CA ASP A 19 -10.49 2.14 -5.34
C ASP A 19 -10.16 2.64 -3.92
N GLN A 20 -9.10 2.11 -3.30
CA GLN A 20 -8.58 2.59 -2.03
C GLN A 20 -7.36 3.50 -2.25
N ARG A 21 -7.40 4.69 -1.66
CA ARG A 21 -6.35 5.70 -1.72
C ARG A 21 -5.30 5.47 -0.63
N TYR A 22 -4.06 5.62 -1.03
CA TYR A 22 -2.87 5.63 -0.19
C TYR A 22 -2.05 6.85 -0.54
N GLU A 23 -1.41 7.46 0.45
CA GLU A 23 -0.56 8.63 0.29
C GLU A 23 0.81 8.33 0.86
N LEU A 24 1.86 8.62 0.10
CA LEU A 24 3.22 8.41 0.55
C LEU A 24 3.58 9.45 1.60
N VAL A 25 3.94 8.99 2.80
CA VAL A 25 4.26 9.87 3.94
C VAL A 25 5.72 9.81 4.36
N SER A 26 6.44 8.74 3.99
CA SER A 26 7.87 8.61 4.28
C SER A 26 8.56 7.66 3.31
N VAL A 27 9.85 7.91 3.09
CA VAL A 27 10.76 7.08 2.29
C VAL A 27 12.04 6.90 3.11
N ALA A 28 12.44 5.64 3.35
CA ALA A 28 13.64 5.33 4.13
C ALA A 28 14.52 4.28 3.41
N PRO A 29 15.85 4.36 3.51
CA PRO A 29 16.72 3.27 3.08
C PRO A 29 16.38 1.97 3.80
N TYR A 30 16.41 0.85 3.06
CA TYR A 30 16.04 -0.46 3.59
C TYR A 30 16.86 -1.56 2.95
N VAL A 31 17.30 -2.51 3.76
CA VAL A 31 17.96 -3.72 3.28
C VAL A 31 16.96 -4.86 3.32
N ARG A 32 16.64 -5.40 2.14
CA ARG A 32 15.65 -6.49 2.05
C ARG A 32 16.22 -7.76 2.68
N LYS A 33 15.49 -8.30 3.65
CA LYS A 33 15.95 -9.47 4.45
C LYS A 33 16.16 -10.75 3.64
N THR A 34 15.47 -10.92 2.50
CA THR A 34 15.50 -12.15 1.72
C THR A 34 16.76 -12.31 0.88
N ASP A 35 17.34 -11.22 0.40
CA ASP A 35 18.47 -11.23 -0.55
C ASP A 35 19.57 -10.20 -0.23
N GLY A 36 19.42 -9.43 0.86
CA GLY A 36 20.40 -8.43 1.28
C GLY A 36 20.46 -7.19 0.38
N VAL A 37 19.58 -7.05 -0.60
CA VAL A 37 19.62 -5.95 -1.57
C VAL A 37 19.16 -4.65 -0.90
N ALA A 38 19.98 -3.61 -1.03
CA ALA A 38 19.63 -2.25 -0.63
C ALA A 38 18.54 -1.69 -1.56
N THR A 39 17.49 -1.16 -0.95
CA THR A 39 16.33 -0.57 -1.61
C THR A 39 15.76 0.56 -0.73
N PHE A 40 14.59 1.07 -1.08
CA PHE A 40 13.84 2.01 -0.24
C PHE A 40 12.55 1.37 0.25
N LEU A 41 12.24 1.61 1.52
CA LEU A 41 10.96 1.32 2.13
C LEU A 41 10.09 2.56 2.01
N LEU A 42 8.97 2.39 1.31
CA LEU A 42 7.94 3.39 1.11
C LEU A 42 6.88 3.20 2.20
N GLU A 43 6.65 4.20 3.04
CA GLU A 43 5.58 4.20 4.02
C GLU A 43 4.38 4.98 3.49
N TRP A 44 3.23 4.32 3.48
CA TRP A 44 1.98 4.84 2.98
C TRP A 44 0.98 5.00 4.11
N GLU A 45 0.26 6.11 4.12
CA GLU A 45 -0.95 6.30 4.91
C GLU A 45 -2.18 5.98 4.07
N GLY A 46 -3.06 5.13 4.58
CA GLY A 46 -4.35 4.81 3.98
C GLY A 46 -5.49 4.98 4.99
N ARG A 47 -6.72 4.93 4.51
CA ARG A 47 -7.92 4.89 5.37
C ARG A 47 -8.60 3.54 5.30
N CYS A 48 -9.05 3.03 6.44
CA CYS A 48 -9.69 1.72 6.55
C CYS A 48 -10.90 1.63 5.63
N CYS A 49 -10.97 0.58 4.81
CA CYS A 49 -12.08 0.37 3.88
C CYS A 49 -13.31 -0.29 4.52
N THR A 50 -13.31 -0.51 5.84
CA THR A 50 -14.47 -1.02 6.57
C THR A 50 -15.50 0.10 6.71
N ASP A 51 -16.75 -0.22 6.39
CA ASP A 51 -17.85 0.74 6.45
C ASP A 51 -18.00 1.33 7.85
N GLY A 52 -18.22 2.64 7.94
CA GLY A 52 -18.25 3.39 9.19
C GLY A 52 -16.91 3.55 9.94
N CYS A 53 -15.82 2.89 9.53
CA CYS A 53 -14.53 3.02 10.22
C CYS A 53 -13.72 4.21 9.71
N GLY A 54 -13.23 4.16 8.47
CA GLY A 54 -12.42 5.24 7.88
C GLY A 54 -11.11 5.59 8.62
N ALA A 55 -10.73 4.86 9.67
CA ALA A 55 -9.59 5.16 10.51
C ALA A 55 -8.27 5.15 9.70
N PRO A 56 -7.35 6.10 9.96
CA PRO A 56 -6.06 6.12 9.31
C PRO A 56 -5.23 4.90 9.75
N PHE A 57 -4.38 4.40 8.85
CA PHE A 57 -3.40 3.38 9.18
C PHE A 57 -2.17 3.54 8.29
N ARG A 58 -1.03 3.06 8.77
CA ARG A 58 0.21 2.99 8.00
C ARG A 58 0.46 1.59 7.45
N THR A 59 1.05 1.53 6.27
CA THR A 59 1.50 0.29 5.63
C THR A 59 2.72 0.58 4.80
N SER A 60 3.65 -0.37 4.73
CA SER A 60 4.88 -0.20 3.98
C SER A 60 4.94 -1.10 2.75
N SER A 61 5.74 -0.68 1.78
CA SER A 61 6.11 -1.46 0.61
C SER A 61 7.55 -1.18 0.19
N THR A 62 8.12 -2.03 -0.65
CA THR A 62 9.32 -1.67 -1.40
C THR A 62 8.94 -0.81 -2.62
N MET A 63 9.93 -0.52 -3.48
CA MET A 63 9.78 0.16 -4.77
C MET A 63 8.82 -0.53 -5.76
N THR A 64 8.40 -1.77 -5.50
CA THR A 64 7.40 -2.49 -6.29
C THR A 64 6.17 -2.78 -5.43
N VAL A 65 5.07 -2.08 -5.70
CA VAL A 65 3.83 -2.19 -4.93
C VAL A 65 2.83 -3.06 -5.67
N THR A 66 2.59 -4.25 -5.11
CA THR A 66 1.62 -5.21 -5.67
C THR A 66 0.32 -5.21 -4.87
N ARG A 67 0.43 -5.12 -3.54
CA ARG A 67 -0.68 -5.07 -2.59
C ARG A 67 -0.26 -4.27 -1.37
N LEU A 68 -1.21 -3.59 -0.77
CA LEU A 68 -1.05 -2.92 0.53
C LEU A 68 -2.12 -3.41 1.50
N LYS A 69 -1.86 -3.27 2.80
CA LYS A 69 -2.87 -3.47 3.84
C LYS A 69 -4.06 -2.54 3.53
N ARG A 70 -5.28 -3.02 3.75
CA ARG A 70 -6.52 -2.26 3.43
C ARG A 70 -7.28 -1.76 4.66
N ARG A 71 -6.88 -2.20 5.84
CA ARG A 71 -7.64 -2.01 7.08
C ARG A 71 -6.71 -1.59 8.20
N CYS A 72 -7.25 -0.87 9.17
CA CYS A 72 -6.57 -0.57 10.43
C CYS A 72 -6.35 -1.84 11.26
N ASP A 73 -5.62 -1.74 12.37
CA ASP A 73 -5.30 -2.89 13.21
C ASP A 73 -6.52 -3.53 13.89
N GLU A 74 -7.55 -2.75 14.16
CA GLU A 74 -8.84 -3.24 14.69
C GLU A 74 -9.57 -4.16 13.70
N HIS A 75 -9.51 -3.82 12.41
CA HIS A 75 -10.25 -4.52 11.36
C HIS A 75 -9.38 -5.45 10.50
N LYS A 76 -8.08 -5.60 10.81
CA LYS A 76 -7.14 -6.39 10.00
C LYS A 76 -7.54 -7.87 9.92
N ASP A 77 -8.13 -8.39 11.00
CA ASP A 77 -8.46 -9.81 11.16
C ASP A 77 -9.92 -10.16 10.84
N GLN A 78 -10.78 -9.15 10.57
CA GLN A 78 -12.14 -9.40 10.11
C GLN A 78 -12.09 -10.15 8.78
N ARG A 79 -12.25 -11.47 8.77
CA ARG A 79 -12.22 -12.25 7.54
C ARG A 79 -13.29 -11.71 6.58
N SER A 80 -12.86 -11.32 5.39
CA SER A 80 -13.83 -11.14 4.30
C SER A 80 -14.41 -12.52 3.97
N PRO A 81 -15.71 -12.64 3.67
CA PRO A 81 -16.31 -13.93 3.32
C PRO A 81 -15.49 -14.63 2.23
N ALA A 82 -15.28 -15.93 2.42
CA ALA A 82 -14.43 -16.80 1.62
C ALA A 82 -15.04 -17.11 0.23
N SER A 83 -15.35 -16.10 -0.58
CA SER A 83 -15.83 -16.31 -1.95
C SER A 83 -15.88 -15.01 -2.77
N ARG A 84 -14.73 -14.40 -3.05
CA ARG A 84 -14.65 -13.49 -4.21
C ARG A 84 -13.53 -13.96 -5.12
N LYS A 85 -13.91 -14.27 -6.37
CA LYS A 85 -13.02 -14.51 -7.51
C LYS A 85 -11.82 -13.55 -7.41
N LYS A 86 -10.59 -14.04 -7.61
CA LYS A 86 -9.37 -13.21 -7.63
C LYS A 86 -9.58 -12.05 -8.61
N ARG A 87 -10.01 -10.88 -8.13
CA ARG A 87 -10.09 -9.67 -8.95
C ARG A 87 -8.67 -9.22 -9.21
N VAL A 88 -8.37 -8.94 -10.48
CA VAL A 88 -7.13 -8.27 -10.87
C VAL A 88 -7.10 -6.92 -10.18
N ALA A 89 -6.03 -6.66 -9.42
CA ALA A 89 -5.86 -5.37 -8.76
C ALA A 89 -5.75 -4.26 -9.80
N LYS A 90 -6.65 -3.26 -9.73
CA LYS A 90 -6.51 -2.01 -10.47
C LYS A 90 -5.57 -1.11 -9.69
N VAL A 91 -4.49 -0.67 -10.33
CA VAL A 91 -3.47 0.18 -9.71
C VAL A 91 -3.33 1.45 -10.54
N ARG A 92 -3.38 2.62 -9.89
CA ARG A 92 -3.16 3.94 -10.49
C ARG A 92 -2.25 4.76 -9.58
N VAL A 93 -1.31 5.48 -10.17
CA VAL A 93 -0.41 6.40 -9.46
C VAL A 93 -0.77 7.83 -9.86
N GLU A 94 -0.81 8.72 -8.89
CA GLU A 94 -0.91 10.17 -9.08
C GLU A 94 0.30 10.79 -8.38
N LEU A 95 1.12 11.50 -9.14
CA LEU A 95 2.31 12.17 -8.62
C LEU A 95 1.89 13.41 -7.81
N ALA A 96 2.74 13.80 -6.85
CA ALA A 96 2.54 14.99 -6.03
C ALA A 96 2.54 16.28 -6.87
#